data_AF-A0A2E1MHC0-F1
#
_entry.id   AF-A0A2E1MHC0-F1
#
_cell.length_a   1.000
_cell.length_b   1.000
_cell.length_c   1.000
_cell.angle_alpha   90.00
_cell.angle_beta   90.00
_cell.angle_gamma   90.00
#
_symmetry.space_group_name_H-M   'P 1'
#
loop_
_entity.id
_entity.type
_entity.pdbx_description
1 polymer ?
#
loop_
_entity_poly.entity_id
_entity_poly.type
_entity_poly.pdbx_seq_one_letter_code
_entity_poly.pdbx_strand_id
1 'polypeptide(L)'
;MRFTKSIIVSLTLLISSIFAQDVTLGLGSYDGSSAEVTMNTTADVGGFQFSAPGAAISGGSGGLAASAGFIISAGGETVLGFSFSGSTIPAGSNGVLTNLSGSFPSDLCLSFGTGAIADANGIALEATFGEFDCDYVDECTDIDGDGVCDDVDDCVGQYDECGVCNGDGIADGACDCAGNVEDCAGNCGGDAVVDSCGICGGDGSSCSVDNLTLSIGNFSSSSMEILMETPYDVGGFQFDIVGATVSAGSGGLAQDAGFFISAGGETVLGFSFSGGFIPAGSSGVLTTLAGSFPGDACLDFGTGAISDTSGIGLDATIANGSCEVPCDDIDADGICDDVDECVGQYDECGVCNGDGIADGACDCFGNVEDCDGMCGGDAVVDECGVCNGDGIADGACDCDGNILDDCGICGGSGVDEDQDGICDDIDECFGDNNSGNIDGDEFCDANDPCEGFENDSDEDFDGICDDFDECFGDNNSGNIDGDGFCDSDDPCEGFENDSDEDQDGICDDIDECFGDNNSGNID
;
A
#
# COMPACT_ATOMS: atom_id res chain seq x y z
N MET A 1 8.32 -30.33 -29.81
CA MET A 1 9.71 -29.90 -29.54
C MET A 1 9.64 -28.78 -28.52
N ARG A 2 10.02 -29.08 -27.28
CA ARG A 2 10.16 -28.09 -26.21
C ARG A 2 11.40 -27.24 -26.51
N PHE A 3 11.25 -25.93 -26.54
CA PHE A 3 12.38 -25.00 -26.45
C PHE A 3 12.29 -24.31 -25.08
N THR A 4 12.90 -24.94 -24.09
CA THR A 4 13.22 -24.30 -22.81
C THR A 4 14.36 -23.31 -23.06
N LYS A 5 14.08 -22.01 -22.91
CA LYS A 5 15.12 -20.99 -22.71
C LYS A 5 15.55 -21.09 -21.25
N SER A 6 16.78 -21.51 -21.01
CA SER A 6 17.44 -21.39 -19.71
C SER A 6 17.66 -19.92 -19.40
N ILE A 7 16.88 -19.37 -18.47
CA ILE A 7 17.24 -18.15 -17.75
C ILE A 7 17.77 -18.63 -16.40
N ILE A 8 19.07 -18.49 -16.22
CA ILE A 8 19.73 -18.63 -14.92
C ILE A 8 19.54 -17.27 -14.24
N VAL A 9 18.52 -17.14 -13.40
CA VAL A 9 18.47 -16.05 -12.40
C VAL A 9 19.16 -16.61 -11.17
N SER A 10 20.34 -16.09 -10.92
CA SER A 10 21.17 -16.38 -9.75
C SER A 10 20.47 -15.82 -8.52
N LEU A 11 19.93 -16.71 -7.69
CA LEU A 11 19.37 -16.43 -6.38
C LEU A 11 20.52 -16.05 -5.42
N THR A 12 20.83 -14.76 -5.32
CA THR A 12 21.63 -14.21 -4.22
C THR A 12 20.72 -14.03 -3.02
N LEU A 13 20.57 -15.12 -2.26
CA LEU A 13 19.98 -15.16 -0.93
C LEU A 13 20.87 -14.31 -0.01
N LEU A 14 20.39 -13.12 0.35
CA LEU A 14 20.93 -12.27 1.40
C LEU A 14 20.63 -12.94 2.74
N ILE A 15 21.40 -13.99 3.04
CA ILE A 15 21.45 -14.59 4.38
C ILE A 15 22.19 -13.57 5.24
N SER A 16 21.47 -12.87 6.11
CA SER A 16 22.03 -12.24 7.30
C SER A 16 22.48 -13.33 8.27
N SER A 17 23.54 -14.04 7.88
CA SER A 17 24.33 -14.87 8.77
C SER A 17 24.97 -13.92 9.77
N ILE A 18 24.45 -13.89 10.99
CA ILE A 18 25.25 -13.40 12.10
C ILE A 18 26.40 -14.41 12.20
N PHE A 19 27.56 -14.08 11.62
CA PHE A 19 28.76 -14.90 11.71
C PHE A 19 29.16 -15.00 13.18
N ALA A 20 28.66 -16.01 13.89
CA ALA A 20 29.19 -16.37 15.19
C ALA A 20 30.58 -16.96 14.93
N GLN A 21 31.62 -16.19 15.23
CA GLN A 21 33.00 -16.63 15.09
C GLN A 21 33.35 -17.58 16.23
N ASP A 22 34.01 -18.70 15.94
CA ASP A 22 34.33 -19.71 16.96
C ASP A 22 35.42 -19.19 17.91
N VAL A 23 36.39 -18.44 17.38
CA VAL A 23 37.53 -17.90 18.14
C VAL A 23 37.88 -16.48 17.71
N THR A 24 37.85 -15.52 18.63
CA THR A 24 38.36 -14.17 18.42
C THR A 24 39.67 -14.00 19.19
N LEU A 25 40.76 -13.74 18.47
CA LEU A 25 42.07 -13.40 19.03
C LEU A 25 42.30 -11.90 18.94
N GLY A 26 43.17 -11.37 19.78
CA GLY A 26 43.54 -9.96 19.74
C GLY A 26 44.84 -9.67 20.49
N LEU A 27 45.18 -8.39 20.56
CA LEU A 27 46.31 -7.91 21.36
C LEU A 27 45.79 -7.23 22.63
N GLY A 28 46.41 -7.57 23.75
CA GLY A 28 46.25 -6.90 25.04
C GLY A 28 47.27 -5.78 25.20
N SER A 29 47.89 -5.68 26.38
CA SER A 29 48.98 -4.73 26.57
C SER A 29 50.25 -5.23 25.86
N TYR A 30 50.86 -4.39 25.04
CA TYR A 30 52.18 -4.66 24.48
C TYR A 30 53.09 -3.43 24.57
N ASP A 31 54.38 -3.69 24.65
CA ASP A 31 55.46 -2.72 24.55
C ASP A 31 56.56 -3.28 23.65
N GLY A 32 57.64 -2.53 23.44
CA GLY A 32 58.75 -2.98 22.59
C GLY A 32 59.46 -4.26 23.05
N SER A 33 59.10 -4.84 24.21
CA SER A 33 59.72 -6.01 24.80
C SER A 33 58.78 -7.18 25.15
N SER A 34 57.47 -6.92 25.27
CA SER A 34 56.45 -7.90 25.63
C SER A 34 55.13 -7.62 24.91
N ALA A 35 54.35 -8.67 24.61
CA ALA A 35 53.03 -8.53 24.00
C ALA A 35 52.05 -9.57 24.54
N GLU A 36 50.91 -9.13 25.05
CA GLU A 36 49.82 -10.01 25.45
C GLU A 36 48.96 -10.37 24.23
N VAL A 37 48.74 -11.66 24.01
CA VAL A 37 47.74 -12.15 23.04
C VAL A 37 46.51 -12.57 23.83
N THR A 38 45.35 -12.03 23.48
CA THR A 38 44.06 -12.34 24.10
C THR A 38 43.26 -13.30 23.22
N MET A 39 42.35 -14.05 23.83
CA MET A 39 41.45 -14.96 23.15
C MET A 39 40.09 -14.98 23.85
N ASN A 40 39.04 -14.98 23.04
CA ASN A 40 37.68 -15.33 23.41
C ASN A 40 37.23 -16.47 22.51
N THR A 41 36.73 -17.57 23.08
CA THR A 41 36.34 -18.75 22.30
C THR A 41 34.97 -19.27 22.71
N THR A 42 34.14 -19.62 21.75
CA THR A 42 32.87 -20.33 21.95
C THR A 42 33.00 -21.84 21.73
N ALA A 43 34.17 -22.28 21.22
CA ALA A 43 34.51 -23.68 20.98
C ALA A 43 35.74 -24.15 21.80
N ASP A 44 35.92 -25.46 21.92
CA ASP A 44 37.11 -26.04 22.55
C ASP A 44 38.33 -25.93 21.63
N VAL A 45 39.39 -25.26 22.07
CA VAL A 45 40.62 -25.08 21.28
C VAL A 45 41.66 -26.14 21.65
N GLY A 46 42.03 -26.98 20.69
CA GLY A 46 43.05 -28.03 20.83
C GLY A 46 44.46 -27.64 20.38
N GLY A 47 44.59 -26.58 19.58
CA GLY A 47 45.87 -26.07 19.09
C GLY A 47 45.75 -24.71 18.41
N PHE A 48 46.83 -23.93 18.40
CA PHE A 48 46.87 -22.66 17.70
C PHE A 48 48.23 -22.39 17.06
N GLN A 49 48.22 -21.82 15.86
CA GLN A 49 49.39 -21.29 15.19
C GLN A 49 49.06 -19.95 14.56
N PHE A 50 49.85 -18.93 14.88
CA PHE A 50 49.77 -17.60 14.25
C PHE A 50 51.16 -16.98 14.14
N SER A 51 51.26 -15.88 13.40
CA SER A 51 52.48 -15.10 13.22
C SER A 51 52.26 -13.66 13.65
N ALA A 52 53.32 -13.02 14.12
CA ALA A 52 53.39 -11.59 14.38
C ALA A 52 54.49 -10.99 13.49
N PRO A 53 54.15 -10.59 12.24
CA PRO A 53 55.10 -10.04 11.29
C PRO A 53 55.90 -8.88 11.88
N GLY A 54 57.22 -8.87 11.65
CA GLY A 54 58.12 -7.83 12.16
C GLY A 54 58.49 -7.95 13.64
N ALA A 55 57.90 -8.88 14.40
CA ALA A 55 58.30 -9.19 15.76
C ALA A 55 59.46 -10.19 15.80
N ALA A 56 60.39 -10.03 16.75
CA ALA A 56 61.41 -11.01 17.07
C ALA A 56 61.09 -11.68 18.41
N ILE A 57 60.25 -12.71 18.37
CA ILE A 57 59.75 -13.43 19.53
C ILE A 57 60.80 -14.42 20.03
N SER A 58 61.09 -14.36 21.34
CA SER A 58 62.08 -15.18 22.05
C SER A 58 61.46 -16.25 22.94
N GLY A 59 60.18 -16.14 23.26
CA GLY A 59 59.41 -17.14 24.01
C GLY A 59 58.01 -16.64 24.36
N GLY A 60 57.09 -17.56 24.63
CA GLY A 60 55.74 -17.28 25.12
C GLY A 60 55.44 -18.07 26.39
N SER A 61 54.78 -17.47 27.37
CA SER A 61 54.43 -18.15 28.63
C SER A 61 53.20 -17.53 29.30
N GLY A 62 52.58 -18.28 30.21
CA GLY A 62 51.41 -17.82 30.97
C GLY A 62 50.08 -17.89 30.19
N GLY A 63 49.04 -17.27 30.76
CA GLY A 63 47.71 -17.19 30.18
C GLY A 63 46.89 -18.49 30.22
N LEU A 64 45.84 -18.52 29.41
CA LEU A 64 44.96 -19.67 29.23
C LEU A 64 45.73 -20.89 28.70
N ALA A 65 46.71 -20.69 27.82
CA ALA A 65 47.53 -21.76 27.26
C ALA A 65 48.33 -22.49 28.35
N ALA A 66 49.04 -21.75 29.22
CA ALA A 66 49.80 -22.37 30.31
C ALA A 66 48.87 -23.06 31.34
N SER A 67 47.71 -22.46 31.61
CA SER A 67 46.73 -23.00 32.56
C SER A 67 46.08 -24.29 32.07
N ALA A 68 45.86 -24.41 30.76
CA ALA A 68 45.39 -25.62 30.08
C ALA A 68 46.50 -26.64 29.81
N GLY A 69 47.76 -26.35 30.20
CA GLY A 69 48.89 -27.27 30.04
C GLY A 69 49.49 -27.31 28.63
N PHE A 70 49.29 -26.27 27.82
CA PHE A 70 49.88 -26.16 26.49
C PHE A 70 51.37 -25.82 26.58
N ILE A 71 52.13 -26.39 25.65
CA ILE A 71 53.51 -26.03 25.37
C ILE A 71 53.49 -24.95 24.30
N ILE A 72 54.17 -23.84 24.58
CA ILE A 72 54.27 -22.70 23.67
C ILE A 72 55.66 -22.70 23.06
N SER A 73 55.71 -22.91 21.75
CA SER A 73 56.91 -22.80 20.93
C SER A 73 56.82 -21.52 20.14
N ALA A 74 57.52 -20.48 20.58
CA ALA A 74 57.59 -19.20 19.87
C ALA A 74 59.03 -18.94 19.42
N GLY A 75 59.20 -18.51 18.17
CA GLY A 75 60.52 -18.23 17.61
C GLY A 75 60.44 -17.49 16.28
N GLY A 76 61.23 -16.42 16.15
CA GLY A 76 61.11 -15.51 15.01
C GLY A 76 59.78 -14.77 15.10
N GLU A 77 58.94 -14.90 14.08
CA GLU A 77 57.62 -14.27 14.02
C GLU A 77 56.49 -15.25 14.40
N THR A 78 56.75 -16.56 14.44
CA THR A 78 55.70 -17.57 14.60
C THR A 78 55.53 -18.01 16.05
N VAL A 79 54.27 -18.17 16.47
CA VAL A 79 53.86 -18.73 17.75
C VAL A 79 53.03 -19.97 17.50
N LEU A 80 53.42 -21.08 18.14
CA LEU A 80 52.71 -22.35 18.09
C LEU A 80 52.39 -22.82 19.52
N GLY A 81 51.13 -23.09 19.79
CA GLY A 81 50.66 -23.68 21.04
C GLY A 81 50.05 -25.05 20.81
N PHE A 82 50.54 -26.07 21.53
CA PHE A 82 50.02 -27.44 21.42
C PHE A 82 50.12 -28.21 22.75
N SER A 83 49.36 -29.29 22.90
CA SER A 83 49.39 -30.17 24.08
C SER A 83 49.69 -31.63 23.71
N PHE A 84 50.69 -32.25 24.34
CA PHE A 84 50.96 -33.70 24.17
C PHE A 84 50.00 -34.60 24.95
N SER A 85 49.26 -34.05 25.92
CA SER A 85 48.27 -34.79 26.72
C SER A 85 46.87 -34.77 26.12
N GLY A 86 46.66 -34.05 25.00
CA GLY A 86 45.34 -33.85 24.41
C GLY A 86 44.45 -32.90 25.22
N SER A 87 45.04 -32.01 26.02
CA SER A 87 44.29 -31.01 26.78
C SER A 87 43.80 -29.90 25.85
N THR A 88 42.60 -29.37 26.10
CA THR A 88 41.98 -28.28 25.35
C THR A 88 41.80 -27.04 26.21
N ILE A 89 41.71 -25.87 25.58
CA ILE A 89 41.18 -24.66 26.23
C ILE A 89 39.65 -24.70 26.07
N PRO A 90 38.87 -24.77 27.17
CA PRO A 90 37.42 -24.98 27.08
C PRO A 90 36.68 -23.83 26.39
N ALA A 91 35.57 -24.16 25.72
CA ALA A 91 34.57 -23.21 25.26
C ALA A 91 34.13 -22.25 26.39
N GLY A 92 33.92 -20.98 26.04
CA GLY A 92 33.60 -19.90 26.99
C GLY A 92 34.82 -19.30 27.70
N SER A 93 36.05 -19.74 27.37
CA SER A 93 37.26 -19.13 27.91
C SER A 93 37.50 -17.75 27.29
N ASN A 94 37.74 -16.75 28.14
CA ASN A 94 38.04 -15.37 27.74
C ASN A 94 39.21 -14.83 28.58
N GLY A 95 40.20 -14.20 27.94
CA GLY A 95 41.30 -13.51 28.60
C GLY A 95 42.63 -13.60 27.85
N VAL A 96 43.74 -13.44 28.57
CA VAL A 96 45.09 -13.55 27.98
C VAL A 96 45.37 -15.01 27.63
N LEU A 97 45.50 -15.31 26.33
CA LEU A 97 45.90 -16.62 25.82
C LEU A 97 47.35 -16.95 26.21
N THR A 98 48.26 -16.03 25.91
CA THR A 98 49.69 -16.14 26.25
C THR A 98 50.36 -14.78 26.28
N ASN A 99 51.45 -14.66 27.03
CA ASN A 99 52.29 -13.47 27.06
C ASN A 99 53.60 -13.75 26.32
N LEU A 100 53.85 -13.00 25.24
CA LEU A 100 55.00 -13.13 24.37
C LEU A 100 56.12 -12.20 24.84
N SER A 101 57.37 -12.67 24.76
CA SER A 101 58.57 -11.92 25.12
C SER A 101 59.51 -11.85 23.93
N GLY A 102 60.08 -10.69 23.63
CA GLY A 102 60.85 -10.50 22.41
C GLY A 102 61.18 -9.04 22.13
N SER A 103 61.30 -8.69 20.85
CA SER A 103 61.32 -7.31 20.36
C SER A 103 60.11 -7.11 19.47
N PHE A 104 59.25 -6.14 19.79
CA PHE A 104 58.02 -5.88 19.04
C PHE A 104 58.04 -4.48 18.42
N PRO A 105 57.51 -4.32 17.18
CA PRO A 105 57.29 -3.01 16.58
C PRO A 105 56.21 -2.21 17.32
N SER A 106 56.16 -0.90 17.10
CA SER A 106 55.08 -0.04 17.63
C SER A 106 53.73 -0.35 17.00
N ASP A 107 53.74 -0.87 15.77
CA ASP A 107 52.56 -1.16 14.96
C ASP A 107 52.42 -2.69 14.86
N LEU A 108 52.37 -3.36 16.02
CA LEU A 108 52.28 -4.81 16.09
C LEU A 108 50.91 -5.28 15.60
N CYS A 109 50.91 -6.20 14.64
CA CYS A 109 49.73 -6.90 14.15
C CYS A 109 49.95 -8.42 14.19
N LEU A 110 48.87 -9.18 14.09
CA LEU A 110 48.87 -10.64 14.07
C LEU A 110 48.31 -11.12 12.72
N SER A 111 48.84 -12.21 12.18
CA SER A 111 48.34 -12.83 10.95
C SER A 111 48.42 -14.33 11.06
N PHE A 112 47.45 -15.05 10.48
CA PHE A 112 47.51 -16.50 10.46
C PHE A 112 48.63 -16.97 9.54
N GLY A 113 48.95 -16.25 8.46
CA GLY A 113 49.92 -16.70 7.45
C GLY A 113 49.56 -18.11 6.96
N THR A 114 50.36 -19.13 7.31
CA THR A 114 50.06 -20.55 7.05
C THR A 114 49.56 -21.33 8.29
N GLY A 115 49.26 -20.62 9.38
CA GLY A 115 48.75 -21.15 10.65
C GLY A 115 47.23 -21.25 10.66
N ALA A 116 46.72 -21.84 11.74
CA ALA A 116 45.29 -22.01 11.99
C ALA A 116 45.04 -22.23 13.49
N ILE A 117 43.79 -22.04 13.91
CA ILE A 117 43.29 -22.52 15.20
C ILE A 117 42.52 -23.81 14.93
N ALA A 118 42.66 -24.81 15.79
CA ALA A 118 42.00 -26.10 15.62
C ALA A 118 41.36 -26.60 16.92
N ASP A 119 40.32 -27.41 16.77
CA ASP A 119 39.63 -28.10 17.86
C ASP A 119 40.44 -29.28 18.43
N ALA A 120 39.86 -30.01 19.38
CA ALA A 120 40.46 -31.21 19.99
C ALA A 120 40.78 -32.34 18.98
N ASN A 121 40.08 -32.37 17.85
CA ASN A 121 40.18 -33.40 16.81
C ASN A 121 41.09 -32.98 15.65
N GLY A 122 41.59 -31.73 15.64
CA GLY A 122 42.40 -31.16 14.57
C GLY A 122 41.59 -30.57 13.40
N ILE A 123 40.29 -30.32 13.60
CA ILE A 123 39.44 -29.57 12.67
C ILE A 123 39.71 -28.08 12.86
N ALA A 124 39.92 -27.34 11.76
CA ALA A 124 40.13 -25.90 11.84
C ALA A 124 38.87 -25.19 12.34
N LEU A 125 39.05 -24.28 13.30
CA LEU A 125 38.02 -23.40 13.82
C LEU A 125 38.09 -22.06 13.09
N GLU A 126 36.93 -21.44 12.83
CA GLU A 126 36.86 -20.12 12.24
C GLU A 126 37.36 -19.07 13.25
N ALA A 127 38.44 -18.37 12.89
CA ALA A 127 39.12 -17.46 13.80
C ALA A 127 39.50 -16.13 13.13
N THR A 128 39.44 -15.03 13.89
CA THR A 128 39.89 -13.69 13.45
C THR A 128 40.87 -13.07 14.46
N PHE A 129 41.66 -12.09 14.02
CA PHE A 129 42.38 -11.16 14.89
C PHE A 129 41.66 -9.81 15.09
N GLY A 130 40.47 -9.64 14.50
CA GLY A 130 39.72 -8.39 14.55
C GLY A 130 40.51 -7.23 13.95
N GLU A 131 40.49 -6.08 14.62
CA GLU A 131 41.24 -4.87 14.24
C GLU A 131 42.78 -5.03 14.29
N PHE A 132 43.28 -6.14 14.85
CA PHE A 132 44.71 -6.41 14.97
C PHE A 132 45.25 -7.37 13.89
N ASP A 133 44.45 -7.70 12.87
CA ASP A 133 44.92 -8.47 11.71
C ASP A 133 45.91 -7.62 10.89
N CYS A 134 47.04 -8.19 10.47
CA CYS A 134 47.98 -7.51 9.58
C CYS A 134 47.39 -7.27 8.18
N ASP A 135 46.39 -8.07 7.80
CA ASP A 135 45.62 -7.91 6.58
C ASP A 135 44.28 -7.20 6.85
N TYR A 136 44.12 -6.60 8.05
CA TYR A 136 42.99 -5.72 8.36
C TYR A 136 43.07 -4.49 7.45
N VAL A 137 42.29 -4.53 6.38
CA VAL A 137 42.00 -3.35 5.58
C VAL A 137 40.90 -2.63 6.36
N ASP A 138 41.29 -1.54 7.03
CA ASP A 138 40.36 -0.58 7.61
C ASP A 138 39.34 -0.24 6.52
N GLU A 139 38.05 -0.34 6.84
CA GLU A 139 37.02 0.12 5.92
C GLU A 139 37.40 1.56 5.57
N CYS A 140 37.74 1.76 4.30
CA CYS A 140 38.09 3.07 3.79
C CYS A 140 36.98 4.04 4.18
N THR A 141 37.34 5.28 4.49
CA THR A 141 36.32 6.28 4.79
C THR A 141 35.47 6.45 3.54
N ASP A 142 34.18 6.16 3.69
CA ASP A 142 33.13 6.36 2.69
C ASP A 142 32.22 7.43 3.29
N ILE A 143 32.57 8.70 3.06
CA ILE A 143 31.92 9.82 3.75
C ILE A 143 30.46 9.99 3.30
N ASP A 144 30.16 9.66 2.05
CA ASP A 144 28.83 9.85 1.46
C ASP A 144 27.99 8.56 1.40
N GLY A 145 28.59 7.40 1.67
CA GLY A 145 27.92 6.12 1.76
C GLY A 145 27.58 5.50 0.41
N ASP A 146 28.28 5.87 -0.67
CA ASP A 146 28.00 5.36 -2.02
C ASP A 146 28.64 3.97 -2.29
N GLY A 147 29.42 3.46 -1.33
CA GLY A 147 30.08 2.17 -1.41
C GLY A 147 31.40 2.19 -2.18
N VAL A 148 31.90 3.38 -2.55
CA VAL A 148 33.24 3.63 -3.08
C VAL A 148 34.07 4.32 -2.01
N CYS A 149 35.33 3.92 -1.89
CA CYS A 149 36.26 4.54 -0.94
C CYS A 149 36.65 5.96 -1.38
N ASP A 150 36.66 6.93 -0.46
CA ASP A 150 37.03 8.34 -0.72
C ASP A 150 38.40 8.52 -1.43
N ASP A 151 39.33 7.57 -1.28
CA ASP A 151 40.67 7.66 -1.86
C ASP A 151 40.74 7.24 -3.34
N VAL A 152 39.69 6.57 -3.83
CA VAL A 152 39.51 6.18 -5.24
C VAL A 152 38.19 6.66 -5.82
N ASP A 153 37.39 7.38 -5.04
CA ASP A 153 36.16 8.02 -5.48
C ASP A 153 36.45 9.36 -6.18
N ASP A 154 35.94 9.47 -7.40
CA ASP A 154 36.03 10.68 -8.22
C ASP A 154 35.09 11.79 -7.69
N CYS A 155 34.11 11.44 -6.84
CA CYS A 155 33.17 12.39 -6.23
C CYS A 155 32.71 12.02 -4.82
N VAL A 156 33.48 12.48 -3.83
CA VAL A 156 33.05 12.43 -2.43
C VAL A 156 31.87 13.41 -2.20
N GLY A 157 30.64 12.91 -2.28
CA GLY A 157 29.37 13.59 -2.09
C GLY A 157 28.27 13.03 -2.99
N GLN A 158 27.50 13.91 -3.62
CA GLN A 158 26.52 13.52 -4.64
C GLN A 158 26.76 14.32 -5.92
N TYR A 159 26.55 13.65 -7.06
CA TYR A 159 26.43 14.35 -8.33
C TYR A 159 25.09 15.10 -8.38
N ASP A 160 25.13 16.35 -8.83
CA ASP A 160 23.92 17.11 -9.13
C ASP A 160 23.29 16.64 -10.47
N GLU A 161 22.15 17.24 -10.84
CA GLU A 161 21.44 16.96 -12.10
C GLU A 161 22.28 17.28 -13.36
N CYS A 162 23.40 17.98 -13.19
CA CYS A 162 24.34 18.35 -14.23
C CYS A 162 25.56 17.42 -14.29
N GLY A 163 25.61 16.39 -13.45
CA GLY A 163 26.74 15.48 -13.34
C GLY A 163 27.98 16.15 -12.77
N VAL A 164 27.83 17.25 -12.02
CA VAL A 164 28.92 17.92 -11.32
C VAL A 164 28.91 17.45 -9.87
N CYS A 165 30.05 16.95 -9.42
CA CYS A 165 30.23 16.54 -8.03
C CYS A 165 30.02 17.71 -7.06
N ASN A 166 29.11 17.55 -6.10
CA ASN A 166 28.71 18.60 -5.15
C ASN A 166 28.36 19.93 -5.85
N GLY A 167 27.77 19.85 -7.05
CA GLY A 167 27.37 21.01 -7.80
C GLY A 167 26.12 21.69 -7.22
N ASP A 168 25.91 22.95 -7.59
CA ASP A 168 24.77 23.74 -7.17
C ASP A 168 23.47 23.36 -7.93
N GLY A 169 23.54 22.39 -8.85
CA GLY A 169 22.44 21.98 -9.72
C GLY A 169 22.15 23.00 -10.83
N ILE A 170 20.94 22.91 -11.40
CA ILE A 170 20.45 23.88 -12.38
C ILE A 170 20.12 25.19 -11.66
N ALA A 171 20.71 26.30 -12.13
CA ALA A 171 20.50 27.61 -11.53
C ALA A 171 19.02 28.06 -11.61
N ASP A 172 18.57 28.83 -10.63
CA ASP A 172 17.19 29.33 -10.57
C ASP A 172 16.84 30.17 -11.82
N GLY A 173 15.76 29.78 -12.52
CA GLY A 173 15.35 30.36 -13.80
C GLY A 173 16.06 29.79 -15.04
N ALA A 174 17.00 28.86 -14.87
CA ALA A 174 17.53 28.07 -15.97
C ALA A 174 16.76 26.75 -16.11
N CYS A 175 16.72 26.22 -17.32
CA CYS A 175 16.09 24.94 -17.66
C CYS A 175 17.12 23.87 -18.04
N ASP A 176 18.40 24.21 -18.10
CA ASP A 176 19.50 23.26 -18.30
C ASP A 176 20.81 23.71 -17.61
N CYS A 177 21.79 22.80 -17.63
CA CYS A 177 23.11 22.99 -17.07
C CYS A 177 24.01 23.98 -17.82
N ALA A 178 23.58 24.42 -19.01
CA ALA A 178 24.26 25.49 -19.75
C ALA A 178 23.76 26.88 -19.32
N GLY A 179 22.75 26.94 -18.44
CA GLY A 179 22.15 28.19 -17.99
C GLY A 179 21.19 28.78 -19.03
N ASN A 180 20.65 27.96 -19.93
CA ASN A 180 19.62 28.41 -20.86
C ASN A 180 18.31 28.65 -20.12
N VAL A 181 17.48 29.53 -20.67
CA VAL A 181 16.16 29.87 -20.15
C VAL A 181 15.11 29.36 -21.15
N GLU A 182 13.93 28.99 -20.67
CA GLU A 182 12.82 28.62 -21.54
C GLU A 182 12.38 29.82 -22.40
N ASP A 183 12.12 29.55 -23.68
CA ASP A 183 11.40 30.47 -24.53
C ASP A 183 9.90 30.50 -24.17
N CYS A 184 9.13 31.38 -24.81
CA CYS A 184 7.70 31.46 -24.51
C CYS A 184 6.88 30.21 -24.88
N ALA A 185 7.49 29.22 -25.55
CA ALA A 185 6.89 27.95 -25.92
C ALA A 185 7.35 26.81 -25.00
N GLY A 186 8.11 27.13 -23.93
CA GLY A 186 8.65 26.16 -22.98
C GLY A 186 9.86 25.39 -23.51
N ASN A 187 10.49 25.82 -24.61
CA ASN A 187 11.69 25.17 -25.12
C ASN A 187 12.93 25.78 -24.46
N CYS A 188 13.70 24.94 -23.77
CA CYS A 188 14.94 25.37 -23.14
C CYS A 188 15.97 25.85 -24.18
N GLY A 189 16.39 27.11 -24.09
CA GLY A 189 17.32 27.73 -25.05
C GLY A 189 16.69 28.02 -26.41
N GLY A 190 15.36 28.06 -26.50
CA GLY A 190 14.65 28.43 -27.71
C GLY A 190 14.67 29.94 -28.00
N ASP A 191 14.37 30.30 -29.26
CA ASP A 191 14.35 31.69 -29.73
C ASP A 191 12.93 32.26 -29.86
N ALA A 192 11.89 31.52 -29.43
CA ALA A 192 10.51 31.97 -29.59
C ALA A 192 10.21 33.17 -28.67
N VAL A 193 9.61 34.22 -29.24
CA VAL A 193 9.24 35.44 -28.52
C VAL A 193 7.74 35.66 -28.67
N VAL A 194 7.13 36.19 -27.61
CA VAL A 194 5.72 36.61 -27.61
C VAL A 194 5.56 37.78 -28.59
N ASP A 195 4.65 37.64 -29.55
CA ASP A 195 4.33 38.69 -30.51
C ASP A 195 3.46 39.81 -29.91
N SER A 196 3.09 40.81 -30.71
CA SER A 196 2.25 41.92 -30.24
C SER A 196 0.82 41.52 -29.84
N CYS A 197 0.38 40.33 -30.26
CA CYS A 197 -0.93 39.78 -29.92
C CYS A 197 -0.88 38.90 -28.66
N GLY A 198 0.29 38.72 -28.04
CA GLY A 198 0.45 37.88 -26.86
C GLY A 198 0.67 36.40 -27.17
N ILE A 199 0.89 36.02 -28.44
CA ILE A 199 1.11 34.62 -28.84
C ILE A 199 2.60 34.35 -28.98
N CYS A 200 3.07 33.25 -28.40
CA CYS A 200 4.45 32.82 -28.56
C CYS A 200 4.76 32.38 -30.00
N GLY A 201 5.78 32.99 -30.62
CA GLY A 201 6.19 32.67 -31.99
C GLY A 201 5.18 33.09 -33.06
N GLY A 202 4.20 33.92 -32.70
CA GLY A 202 3.19 34.42 -33.64
C GLY A 202 3.76 35.42 -34.65
N ASP A 203 3.10 35.53 -35.80
CA ASP A 203 3.45 36.46 -36.88
C ASP A 203 2.64 37.77 -36.83
N GLY A 204 1.86 37.99 -35.77
CA GLY A 204 0.99 39.15 -35.60
C GLY A 204 -0.35 39.07 -36.33
N SER A 205 -0.68 37.95 -37.00
CA SER A 205 -1.94 37.82 -37.76
C SER A 205 -3.15 37.54 -36.86
N SER A 206 -2.95 36.97 -35.68
CA SER A 206 -4.03 36.57 -34.75
C SER A 206 -4.77 37.74 -34.08
N CYS A 207 -4.21 38.95 -34.12
CA CYS A 207 -4.90 40.17 -33.71
C CYS A 207 -5.41 40.99 -34.91
N SER A 208 -5.45 40.40 -36.10
CA SER A 208 -6.26 40.90 -37.22
C SER A 208 -7.67 40.36 -37.06
N VAL A 209 -8.69 41.22 -37.16
CA VAL A 209 -10.08 40.77 -37.24
C VAL A 209 -10.30 39.97 -38.53
N ASP A 210 -10.55 38.67 -38.40
CA ASP A 210 -10.77 37.79 -39.55
C ASP A 210 -12.14 38.01 -40.21
N ASN A 211 -13.11 38.53 -39.45
CA ASN A 211 -14.50 38.70 -39.88
C ASN A 211 -15.02 40.13 -39.66
N LEU A 212 -15.97 40.52 -40.51
CA LEU A 212 -16.74 41.75 -40.37
C LEU A 212 -17.72 41.60 -39.20
N THR A 213 -17.58 42.45 -38.18
CA THR A 213 -18.46 42.43 -37.01
C THR A 213 -19.24 43.73 -36.84
N LEU A 214 -20.49 43.60 -36.41
CA LEU A 214 -21.32 44.70 -35.92
C LEU A 214 -21.62 44.50 -34.44
N SER A 215 -21.72 45.58 -33.68
CA SER A 215 -22.16 45.52 -32.29
C SER A 215 -22.91 46.77 -31.86
N ILE A 216 -23.76 46.64 -30.85
CA ILE A 216 -24.35 47.80 -30.18
C ILE A 216 -23.33 48.38 -29.20
N GLY A 217 -23.03 49.67 -29.38
CA GLY A 217 -22.17 50.46 -28.50
C GLY A 217 -22.97 51.13 -27.39
N ASN A 218 -22.65 52.41 -27.10
CA ASN A 218 -23.36 53.15 -26.08
C ASN A 218 -24.80 53.46 -26.53
N PHE A 219 -25.79 53.18 -25.68
CA PHE A 219 -27.19 53.48 -25.99
C PHE A 219 -27.90 54.16 -24.82
N SER A 220 -28.93 54.92 -25.17
CA SER A 220 -29.84 55.64 -24.29
C SER A 220 -31.25 55.53 -24.85
N SER A 221 -32.26 56.03 -24.13
CA SER A 221 -33.65 56.00 -24.59
C SER A 221 -33.88 56.75 -25.92
N SER A 222 -32.95 57.62 -26.33
CA SER A 222 -33.08 58.42 -27.56
C SER A 222 -31.93 58.28 -28.57
N SER A 223 -30.85 57.58 -28.23
CA SER A 223 -29.69 57.40 -29.11
C SER A 223 -29.09 56.00 -28.98
N MET A 224 -28.60 55.41 -30.06
CA MET A 224 -27.89 54.13 -30.04
C MET A 224 -26.69 54.17 -30.99
N GLU A 225 -25.51 53.81 -30.51
CA GLU A 225 -24.32 53.67 -31.37
C GLU A 225 -24.25 52.26 -31.95
N ILE A 226 -23.98 52.18 -33.25
CA ILE A 226 -23.61 50.93 -33.91
C ILE A 226 -22.12 50.98 -34.18
N LEU A 227 -21.39 50.00 -33.68
CA LEU A 227 -19.96 49.80 -33.89
C LEU A 227 -19.76 48.83 -35.05
N MET A 228 -18.72 49.06 -35.84
CA MET A 228 -18.28 48.16 -36.92
C MET A 228 -16.78 47.95 -36.81
N GLU A 229 -16.36 46.71 -37.06
CA GLU A 229 -14.98 46.37 -37.33
C GLU A 229 -14.92 45.49 -38.58
N THR A 230 -14.12 45.86 -39.58
CA THR A 230 -14.14 45.20 -40.89
C THR A 230 -12.73 44.97 -41.44
N PRO A 231 -12.40 43.75 -41.91
CA PRO A 231 -11.22 43.50 -42.73
C PRO A 231 -11.46 43.76 -44.23
N TYR A 232 -12.70 44.07 -44.64
CA TYR A 232 -13.11 44.24 -46.04
C TYR A 232 -13.62 45.66 -46.32
N ASP A 233 -13.53 46.09 -47.58
CA ASP A 233 -14.15 47.35 -48.03
C ASP A 233 -15.68 47.20 -48.07
N VAL A 234 -16.40 48.01 -47.29
CA VAL A 234 -17.87 47.97 -47.19
C VAL A 234 -18.49 49.04 -48.09
N GLY A 235 -19.31 48.64 -49.05
CA GLY A 235 -20.01 49.52 -50.01
C GLY A 235 -21.46 49.86 -49.64
N GLY A 236 -22.07 49.11 -48.73
CA GLY A 236 -23.46 49.30 -48.31
C GLY A 236 -23.81 48.39 -47.14
N PHE A 237 -24.73 48.82 -46.28
CA PHE A 237 -25.22 48.01 -45.17
C PHE A 237 -26.73 48.19 -44.97
N GLN A 238 -27.39 47.10 -44.59
CA GLN A 238 -28.77 47.11 -44.12
C GLN A 238 -28.89 46.18 -42.91
N PHE A 239 -29.50 46.68 -41.85
CA PHE A 239 -29.85 45.90 -40.65
C PHE A 239 -31.11 46.51 -40.02
N ASP A 240 -31.74 45.75 -39.14
CA ASP A 240 -32.94 46.13 -38.38
C ASP A 240 -32.57 46.27 -36.90
N ILE A 241 -33.20 47.23 -36.22
CA ILE A 241 -33.18 47.34 -34.75
C ILE A 241 -34.56 46.96 -34.23
N VAL A 242 -34.75 45.69 -33.91
CA VAL A 242 -36.05 45.14 -33.51
C VAL A 242 -36.49 45.76 -32.18
N GLY A 243 -37.77 46.11 -32.09
CA GLY A 243 -38.35 46.73 -30.90
C GLY A 243 -38.03 48.21 -30.73
N ALA A 244 -37.19 48.80 -31.58
CA ALA A 244 -36.91 50.23 -31.58
C ALA A 244 -37.70 50.99 -32.66
N THR A 245 -37.76 52.31 -32.53
CA THR A 245 -38.19 53.17 -33.64
C THR A 245 -37.07 54.14 -33.99
N VAL A 246 -36.39 53.84 -35.10
CA VAL A 246 -35.28 54.64 -35.61
C VAL A 246 -35.81 55.74 -36.51
N SER A 247 -35.43 56.98 -36.20
CA SER A 247 -35.87 58.20 -36.88
C SER A 247 -34.81 58.81 -37.80
N ALA A 248 -33.54 58.64 -37.47
CA ALA A 248 -32.39 59.07 -38.26
C ALA A 248 -31.13 58.32 -37.84
N GLY A 249 -30.10 58.34 -38.69
CA GLY A 249 -28.73 57.97 -38.32
C GLY A 249 -27.75 59.04 -38.80
N SER A 250 -26.72 59.32 -38.01
CA SER A 250 -25.69 60.30 -38.33
C SER A 250 -24.38 60.01 -37.61
N GLY A 251 -23.27 60.57 -38.10
CA GLY A 251 -21.95 60.39 -37.52
C GLY A 251 -21.25 59.10 -37.94
N GLY A 252 -20.08 58.88 -37.35
CA GLY A 252 -19.30 57.66 -37.52
C GLY A 252 -18.66 57.47 -38.90
N LEU A 253 -18.16 56.26 -39.12
CA LEU A 253 -17.51 55.82 -40.35
C LEU A 253 -18.41 55.99 -41.57
N ALA A 254 -19.73 55.82 -41.42
CA ALA A 254 -20.68 56.00 -42.50
C ALA A 254 -20.71 57.46 -42.99
N GLN A 255 -20.76 58.44 -42.08
CA GLN A 255 -20.76 59.85 -42.47
C GLN A 255 -19.42 60.28 -43.08
N ASP A 256 -18.31 59.79 -42.52
CA ASP A 256 -16.96 60.10 -43.01
C ASP A 256 -16.71 59.50 -44.41
N ALA A 257 -17.27 58.32 -44.69
CA ALA A 257 -17.26 57.69 -46.01
C ALA A 257 -18.31 58.28 -46.98
N GLY A 258 -19.12 59.25 -46.54
CA GLY A 258 -20.13 59.91 -47.38
C GLY A 258 -21.36 59.06 -47.67
N PHE A 259 -21.77 58.19 -46.74
CA PHE A 259 -22.99 57.41 -46.83
C PHE A 259 -24.20 58.26 -46.45
N PHE A 260 -25.30 58.00 -47.15
CA PHE A 260 -26.64 58.43 -46.77
C PHE A 260 -27.28 57.34 -45.93
N ILE A 261 -27.75 57.72 -44.74
CA ILE A 261 -28.42 56.81 -43.81
C ILE A 261 -29.91 57.10 -43.88
N SER A 262 -30.66 56.12 -44.35
CA SER A 262 -32.12 56.11 -44.35
C SER A 262 -32.57 55.22 -43.20
N ALA A 263 -33.15 55.82 -42.17
CA ALA A 263 -33.77 55.10 -41.07
C ALA A 263 -35.29 55.30 -41.11
N GLY A 264 -36.06 54.22 -40.98
CA GLY A 264 -37.52 54.28 -40.96
C GLY A 264 -38.14 53.06 -40.32
N GLY A 265 -38.78 53.24 -39.17
CA GLY A 265 -39.31 52.12 -38.38
C GLY A 265 -38.16 51.41 -37.66
N GLU A 266 -37.97 50.13 -37.92
CA GLU A 266 -36.88 49.32 -37.34
C GLU A 266 -35.66 49.25 -38.29
N THR A 267 -35.87 49.45 -39.59
CA THR A 267 -34.83 49.28 -40.61
C THR A 267 -33.92 50.49 -40.75
N VAL A 268 -32.62 50.20 -40.81
CA VAL A 268 -31.53 51.15 -41.11
C VAL A 268 -30.84 50.71 -42.40
N LEU A 269 -30.79 51.61 -43.37
CA LEU A 269 -30.11 51.40 -44.64
C LEU A 269 -29.06 52.49 -44.86
N GLY A 270 -27.79 52.08 -45.01
CA GLY A 270 -26.67 52.95 -45.34
C GLY A 270 -26.15 52.68 -46.74
N PHE A 271 -26.10 53.71 -47.59
CA PHE A 271 -25.62 53.59 -48.96
C PHE A 271 -25.00 54.90 -49.48
N SER A 272 -24.11 54.83 -50.48
CA SER A 272 -23.48 56.02 -51.08
C SER A 272 -23.87 56.22 -52.55
N PHE A 273 -24.41 57.40 -52.91
CA PHE A 273 -24.68 57.77 -54.31
C PHE A 273 -23.42 58.16 -55.10
N SER A 274 -22.31 58.47 -54.42
CA SER A 274 -21.05 58.87 -55.03
C SER A 274 -20.05 57.72 -55.18
N GLY A 275 -20.42 56.51 -54.77
CA GLY A 275 -19.52 55.35 -54.73
C GLY A 275 -18.51 55.42 -53.58
N GLY A 276 -18.83 56.10 -52.48
CA GLY A 276 -18.04 56.04 -51.25
C GLY A 276 -18.14 54.66 -50.61
N PHE A 277 -17.09 54.25 -49.89
CA PHE A 277 -16.99 52.98 -49.19
C PHE A 277 -16.22 53.15 -47.87
N ILE A 278 -16.46 52.27 -46.91
CA ILE A 278 -15.71 52.21 -45.65
C ILE A 278 -14.50 51.29 -45.90
N PRO A 279 -13.25 51.77 -45.74
CA PRO A 279 -12.06 50.98 -46.06
C PRO A 279 -11.88 49.76 -45.14
N ALA A 280 -11.27 48.71 -45.66
CA ALA A 280 -10.73 47.60 -44.88
C ALA A 280 -9.82 48.08 -43.74
N GLY A 281 -9.90 47.41 -42.58
CA GLY A 281 -9.21 47.78 -41.35
C GLY A 281 -9.87 48.93 -40.57
N SER A 282 -11.06 49.38 -40.97
CA SER A 282 -11.81 50.37 -40.21
C SER A 282 -12.45 49.73 -38.98
N SER A 283 -12.26 50.37 -37.82
CA SER A 283 -12.87 49.97 -36.54
C SER A 283 -13.41 51.22 -35.81
N GLY A 284 -14.61 51.13 -35.23
CA GLY A 284 -15.21 52.20 -34.43
C GLY A 284 -16.71 52.38 -34.67
N VAL A 285 -17.24 53.55 -34.34
CA VAL A 285 -18.67 53.86 -34.52
C VAL A 285 -18.99 53.94 -36.00
N LEU A 286 -19.79 53.00 -36.51
CA LEU A 286 -20.35 53.02 -37.87
C LEU A 286 -21.27 54.22 -38.04
N THR A 287 -22.26 54.34 -37.15
CA THR A 287 -23.23 55.42 -37.12
C THR A 287 -23.87 55.53 -35.74
N THR A 288 -24.32 56.72 -35.36
CA THR A 288 -25.19 56.94 -34.20
C THR A 288 -26.63 57.09 -34.69
N LEU A 289 -27.50 56.20 -34.24
CA LEU A 289 -28.93 56.20 -34.51
C LEU A 289 -29.66 57.09 -33.51
N ALA A 290 -30.66 57.81 -33.98
CA ALA A 290 -31.56 58.64 -33.17
C ALA A 290 -33.00 58.10 -33.30
N GLY A 291 -33.70 57.95 -32.19
CA GLY A 291 -34.98 57.26 -32.18
C GLY A 291 -35.59 57.13 -30.79
N SER A 292 -36.44 56.13 -30.61
CA SER A 292 -36.86 55.63 -29.30
C SER A 292 -36.39 54.19 -29.16
N PHE A 293 -35.52 53.94 -28.19
CA PHE A 293 -34.89 52.64 -27.95
C PHE A 293 -35.30 52.11 -26.57
N PRO A 294 -36.15 51.06 -26.52
CA PRO A 294 -36.40 50.31 -25.29
C PRO A 294 -35.14 49.59 -24.80
N GLY A 295 -35.14 49.14 -23.54
CA GLY A 295 -34.03 48.37 -22.96
C GLY A 295 -33.80 47.02 -23.65
N ASP A 296 -34.83 46.47 -24.28
CA ASP A 296 -34.81 45.17 -24.95
C ASP A 296 -34.63 45.32 -26.48
N ALA A 297 -34.19 46.49 -26.95
CA ALA A 297 -33.89 46.72 -28.36
C ALA A 297 -32.63 45.97 -28.77
N CYS A 298 -32.70 45.29 -29.91
CA CYS A 298 -31.63 44.41 -30.38
C CYS A 298 -31.43 44.58 -31.89
N LEU A 299 -30.27 44.15 -32.38
CA LEU A 299 -29.85 44.23 -33.77
C LEU A 299 -30.14 42.90 -34.46
N ASP A 300 -30.79 42.95 -35.62
CA ASP A 300 -31.06 41.79 -36.45
C ASP A 300 -30.65 42.12 -37.88
N PHE A 301 -30.10 41.15 -38.60
CA PHE A 301 -29.90 41.31 -40.03
C PHE A 301 -31.22 41.24 -40.79
N GLY A 302 -32.24 40.53 -40.28
CA GLY A 302 -33.55 40.42 -40.91
C GLY A 302 -33.45 39.98 -42.37
N THR A 303 -33.85 40.86 -43.31
CA THR A 303 -33.62 40.69 -44.77
C THR A 303 -32.47 41.53 -45.33
N GLY A 304 -31.80 42.26 -44.46
CA GLY A 304 -30.63 43.09 -44.75
C GLY A 304 -29.37 42.28 -44.99
N ALA A 305 -28.38 42.96 -45.55
CA ALA A 305 -27.07 42.43 -45.81
C ALA A 305 -26.04 43.56 -45.74
N ILE A 306 -24.80 43.22 -45.42
CA ILE A 306 -23.65 44.09 -45.67
C ILE A 306 -23.04 43.68 -47.00
N SER A 307 -22.58 44.65 -47.77
CA SER A 307 -22.07 44.42 -49.12
C SER A 307 -20.73 45.09 -49.34
N ASP A 308 -19.95 44.52 -50.26
CA ASP A 308 -18.71 45.11 -50.75
C ASP A 308 -18.98 46.26 -51.73
N THR A 309 -17.91 46.85 -52.29
CA THR A 309 -17.99 47.92 -53.29
C THR A 309 -18.61 47.49 -54.64
N SER A 310 -18.73 46.19 -54.88
CA SER A 310 -19.34 45.58 -56.07
C SER A 310 -20.79 45.13 -55.85
N GLY A 311 -21.31 45.26 -54.63
CA GLY A 311 -22.65 44.83 -54.24
C GLY A 311 -22.76 43.34 -53.92
N ILE A 312 -21.65 42.64 -53.70
CA ILE A 312 -21.61 41.25 -53.25
C ILE A 312 -21.81 41.24 -51.73
N GLY A 313 -22.66 40.36 -51.21
CA GLY A 313 -22.87 40.20 -49.77
C GLY A 313 -21.58 39.77 -49.07
N LEU A 314 -21.24 40.45 -47.98
CA LEU A 314 -20.17 40.10 -47.06
C LEU A 314 -20.78 39.35 -45.88
N ASP A 315 -20.13 38.27 -45.45
CA ASP A 315 -20.49 37.58 -44.22
C ASP A 315 -20.19 38.48 -43.04
N ALA A 316 -21.24 38.81 -42.29
CA ALA A 316 -21.21 39.71 -41.15
C ALA A 316 -21.73 38.98 -39.91
N THR A 317 -21.11 39.20 -38.76
CA THR A 317 -21.55 38.64 -37.47
C THR A 317 -21.91 39.76 -36.51
N ILE A 318 -22.96 39.58 -35.70
CA ILE A 318 -23.30 40.51 -34.62
C ILE A 318 -22.56 40.04 -33.36
N ALA A 319 -21.53 40.79 -32.96
CA ALA A 319 -20.70 40.42 -31.80
C ALA A 319 -21.36 40.79 -30.45
N ASN A 320 -22.26 41.78 -30.43
CA ASN A 320 -23.00 42.18 -29.24
C ASN A 320 -24.32 42.86 -29.61
N GLY A 321 -25.39 42.51 -28.90
CA GLY A 321 -26.71 43.11 -29.06
C GLY A 321 -27.53 42.49 -30.17
N SER A 322 -27.25 41.24 -30.57
CA SER A 322 -28.11 40.50 -31.51
C SER A 322 -29.50 40.31 -30.89
N CYS A 323 -30.53 40.35 -31.73
CA CYS A 323 -31.81 39.78 -31.33
C CYS A 323 -31.62 38.29 -31.20
N GLU A 324 -31.68 37.80 -29.96
CA GLU A 324 -31.86 36.37 -29.75
C GLU A 324 -33.09 35.97 -30.55
N VAL A 325 -32.88 35.08 -31.52
CA VAL A 325 -33.96 34.22 -31.96
C VAL A 325 -34.43 33.55 -30.65
N PRO A 326 -35.73 33.61 -30.30
CA PRO A 326 -36.23 32.84 -29.18
C PRO A 326 -36.08 31.37 -29.58
N CYS A 327 -34.91 30.83 -29.28
CA CYS A 327 -34.66 29.42 -29.20
C CYS A 327 -35.07 29.00 -27.79
N ASP A 328 -35.64 27.81 -27.69
CA ASP A 328 -35.77 27.18 -26.39
C ASP A 328 -34.34 26.84 -25.94
N ASP A 329 -34.01 27.19 -24.70
CA ASP A 329 -32.78 26.82 -23.98
C ASP A 329 -33.30 26.12 -22.72
N ILE A 330 -33.59 24.82 -22.87
CA ILE A 330 -34.34 24.06 -21.86
C ILE A 330 -33.49 23.81 -20.62
N ASP A 331 -32.18 23.67 -20.77
CA ASP A 331 -31.24 23.36 -19.70
C ASP A 331 -30.51 24.59 -19.13
N ALA A 332 -30.67 25.76 -19.79
CA ALA A 332 -30.10 27.04 -19.41
C ALA A 332 -28.57 27.10 -19.46
N ASP A 333 -27.94 26.36 -20.36
CA ASP A 333 -26.48 26.35 -20.54
C ASP A 333 -25.95 27.51 -21.40
N GLY A 334 -26.86 28.29 -22.01
CA GLY A 334 -26.56 29.44 -22.85
C GLY A 334 -26.30 29.08 -24.31
N ILE A 335 -26.55 27.84 -24.71
CA ILE A 335 -26.62 27.37 -26.08
C ILE A 335 -28.08 27.11 -26.42
N CYS A 336 -28.49 27.45 -27.64
CA CYS A 336 -29.85 27.20 -28.11
C CYS A 336 -30.07 25.71 -28.43
N ASP A 337 -31.21 25.13 -28.03
CA ASP A 337 -31.57 23.71 -28.26
C ASP A 337 -31.43 23.24 -29.73
N ASP A 338 -31.54 24.15 -30.71
CA ASP A 338 -31.46 23.82 -32.14
C ASP A 338 -30.02 23.67 -32.68
N VAL A 339 -29.04 24.18 -31.94
CA VAL A 339 -27.61 24.04 -32.19
C VAL A 339 -26.86 23.39 -31.03
N ASP A 340 -27.56 23.09 -29.95
CA ASP A 340 -27.04 22.38 -28.80
C ASP A 340 -26.98 20.87 -29.09
N GLU A 341 -25.78 20.32 -28.98
CA GLU A 341 -25.54 18.89 -29.13
C GLU A 341 -26.06 18.11 -27.91
N CYS A 342 -26.28 18.78 -26.78
CA CYS A 342 -26.77 18.19 -25.55
C CYS A 342 -27.76 19.06 -24.78
N VAL A 343 -29.04 18.95 -25.14
CA VAL A 343 -30.13 19.52 -24.34
C VAL A 343 -30.27 18.75 -23.02
N GLY A 344 -29.60 19.22 -21.97
CA GLY A 344 -29.56 18.67 -20.62
C GLY A 344 -28.23 18.92 -19.90
N GLN A 345 -27.65 17.87 -19.33
CA GLN A 345 -26.30 17.92 -18.77
C GLN A 345 -25.52 16.71 -19.23
N TYR A 346 -24.22 16.91 -19.48
CA TYR A 346 -23.28 15.81 -19.63
C TYR A 346 -23.05 15.14 -18.29
N ASP A 347 -23.04 13.81 -18.29
CA ASP A 347 -22.60 13.02 -17.14
C ASP A 347 -21.07 12.97 -17.04
N GLU A 348 -20.54 12.27 -16.03
CA GLU A 348 -19.10 12.07 -15.82
C GLU A 348 -18.40 11.34 -16.98
N CYS A 349 -19.18 10.74 -17.88
CA CYS A 349 -18.72 10.01 -19.06
C CYS A 349 -18.80 10.84 -20.35
N GLY A 350 -19.20 12.11 -20.25
CA GLY A 350 -19.39 12.97 -21.41
C GLY A 350 -20.56 12.53 -22.29
N VAL A 351 -21.51 11.75 -21.75
CA VAL A 351 -22.72 11.34 -22.43
C VAL A 351 -23.84 12.31 -22.05
N CYS A 352 -24.48 12.89 -23.05
CA CYS A 352 -25.60 13.79 -22.82
C CYS A 352 -26.78 13.07 -22.15
N ASN A 353 -27.26 13.59 -21.02
CA ASN A 353 -28.30 12.97 -20.19
C ASN A 353 -28.00 11.49 -19.89
N GLY A 354 -26.72 11.15 -19.75
CA GLY A 354 -26.30 9.80 -19.41
C GLY A 354 -26.54 9.47 -17.95
N ASP A 355 -26.49 8.17 -17.65
CA ASP A 355 -26.70 7.64 -16.29
C ASP A 355 -25.42 7.78 -15.41
N GLY A 356 -24.32 8.32 -15.96
CA GLY A 356 -23.03 8.44 -15.29
C GLY A 356 -22.27 7.11 -15.19
N ILE A 357 -21.33 7.08 -14.25
CA ILE A 357 -20.61 5.85 -13.90
C ILE A 357 -21.56 4.94 -13.11
N ALA A 358 -21.73 3.70 -13.56
CA ALA A 358 -22.59 2.73 -12.91
C ALA A 358 -22.11 2.42 -11.47
N ASP A 359 -23.05 2.11 -10.57
CA ASP A 359 -22.72 1.76 -9.18
C ASP A 359 -21.80 0.54 -9.11
N GLY A 360 -20.66 0.68 -8.45
CA GLY A 360 -19.59 -0.32 -8.39
C GLY A 360 -18.62 -0.31 -9.58
N ALA A 361 -18.81 0.55 -10.57
CA ALA A 361 -17.81 0.82 -11.61
C ALA A 361 -16.93 2.01 -11.21
N CYS A 362 -15.69 1.98 -11.68
CA CYS A 362 -14.71 3.05 -11.48
C CYS A 362 -14.46 3.87 -12.77
N ASP A 363 -15.01 3.43 -13.89
CA ASP A 363 -14.98 4.18 -15.15
C ASP A 363 -16.25 3.98 -16.00
N CYS A 364 -16.30 4.72 -17.11
CA CYS A 364 -17.39 4.73 -18.07
C CYS A 364 -17.49 3.47 -18.94
N PHE A 365 -16.50 2.58 -18.87
CA PHE A 365 -16.54 1.29 -19.55
C PHE A 365 -17.14 0.19 -18.66
N GLY A 366 -17.49 0.52 -17.41
CA GLY A 366 -18.03 -0.42 -16.45
C GLY A 366 -16.96 -1.31 -15.84
N ASN A 367 -15.70 -0.87 -15.84
CA ASN A 367 -14.64 -1.57 -15.14
C ASN A 367 -14.82 -1.41 -13.64
N VAL A 368 -14.33 -2.40 -12.88
CA VAL A 368 -14.35 -2.42 -11.41
C VAL A 368 -12.92 -2.26 -10.92
N GLU A 369 -12.74 -1.67 -9.74
CA GLU A 369 -11.41 -1.61 -9.10
C GLU A 369 -10.93 -3.03 -8.77
N ASP A 370 -9.66 -3.28 -9.03
CA ASP A 370 -8.99 -4.47 -8.52
C ASP A 370 -8.65 -4.30 -7.03
N CYS A 371 -8.01 -5.31 -6.43
CA CYS A 371 -7.68 -5.24 -5.01
C CYS A 371 -6.56 -4.24 -4.65
N ASP A 372 -5.85 -3.68 -5.63
CA ASP A 372 -4.87 -2.60 -5.46
C ASP A 372 -5.51 -1.21 -5.66
N GLY A 373 -6.82 -1.17 -5.90
CA GLY A 373 -7.56 0.07 -6.16
C GLY A 373 -7.36 0.62 -7.58
N MET A 374 -6.82 -0.19 -8.49
CA MET A 374 -6.66 0.21 -9.89
C MET A 374 -7.92 -0.14 -10.69
N CYS A 375 -8.50 0.88 -11.32
CA CYS A 375 -9.68 0.69 -12.15
C CYS A 375 -9.39 -0.18 -13.37
N GLY A 376 -10.08 -1.33 -13.49
CA GLY A 376 -9.87 -2.28 -14.59
C GLY A 376 -8.54 -3.01 -14.52
N GLY A 377 -7.90 -3.04 -13.35
CA GLY A 377 -6.68 -3.81 -13.15
C GLY A 377 -6.95 -5.32 -13.03
N ASP A 378 -5.88 -6.11 -13.20
CA ASP A 378 -5.93 -7.57 -13.16
C ASP A 378 -5.52 -8.14 -11.79
N ALA A 379 -5.35 -7.28 -10.77
CA ALA A 379 -4.87 -7.71 -9.47
C ALA A 379 -5.93 -8.55 -8.73
N VAL A 380 -5.53 -9.71 -8.22
CA VAL A 380 -6.44 -10.64 -7.54
C VAL A 380 -5.97 -10.88 -6.12
N VAL A 381 -6.91 -10.94 -5.19
CA VAL A 381 -6.66 -11.31 -3.79
C VAL A 381 -6.28 -12.79 -3.75
N ASP A 382 -5.13 -13.11 -3.18
CA ASP A 382 -4.70 -14.49 -2.96
C ASP A 382 -5.45 -15.15 -1.78
N GLU A 383 -5.16 -16.43 -1.51
CA GLU A 383 -5.75 -17.18 -0.40
C GLU A 383 -5.43 -16.59 0.99
N CYS A 384 -4.47 -15.68 1.07
CA CYS A 384 -4.03 -14.98 2.27
C CYS A 384 -4.63 -13.58 2.43
N GLY A 385 -5.50 -13.17 1.52
CA GLY A 385 -6.12 -11.84 1.58
C GLY A 385 -5.20 -10.73 1.07
N VAL A 386 -4.07 -11.07 0.43
CA VAL A 386 -3.10 -10.11 -0.09
C VAL A 386 -3.33 -9.92 -1.59
N CYS A 387 -3.39 -8.68 -2.03
CA CYS A 387 -3.53 -8.37 -3.45
C CYS A 387 -2.26 -8.75 -4.23
N ASN A 388 -2.41 -9.54 -5.30
CA ASN A 388 -1.29 -10.14 -6.06
C ASN A 388 -0.26 -10.86 -5.19
N GLY A 389 -0.67 -11.37 -4.03
CA GLY A 389 0.23 -12.15 -3.20
C GLY A 389 0.59 -13.48 -3.85
N ASP A 390 1.71 -14.05 -3.41
CA ASP A 390 2.20 -15.34 -3.90
C ASP A 390 1.36 -16.53 -3.36
N GLY A 391 0.33 -16.25 -2.54
CA GLY A 391 -0.47 -17.25 -1.83
C GLY A 391 0.30 -17.91 -0.68
N ILE A 392 -0.14 -19.09 -0.27
CA ILE A 392 0.56 -19.91 0.73
C ILE A 392 1.82 -20.47 0.08
N ALA A 393 2.98 -20.23 0.70
CA ALA A 393 4.27 -20.71 0.21
C ALA A 393 4.33 -22.25 0.13
N ASP A 394 5.10 -22.79 -0.83
CA ASP A 394 5.23 -24.24 -1.02
C ASP A 394 5.82 -24.91 0.25
N GLY A 395 5.05 -25.82 0.84
CA GLY A 395 5.38 -26.48 2.11
C GLY A 395 4.83 -25.80 3.37
N ALA A 396 4.28 -24.60 3.26
CA ALA A 396 3.51 -23.97 4.33
C ALA A 396 2.05 -24.44 4.31
N CYS A 397 1.38 -24.36 5.45
CA CYS A 397 -0.03 -24.70 5.63
C CYS A 397 -0.91 -23.50 5.97
N ASP A 398 -0.32 -22.34 6.24
CA ASP A 398 -1.01 -21.07 6.43
C ASP A 398 -0.21 -19.89 5.87
N CYS A 399 -0.78 -18.70 6.00
CA CYS A 399 -0.24 -17.45 5.49
C CYS A 399 0.89 -16.86 6.34
N ASP A 400 1.07 -17.36 7.57
CA ASP A 400 2.18 -16.98 8.44
C ASP A 400 3.44 -17.82 8.13
N GLY A 401 3.33 -18.80 7.22
CA GLY A 401 4.42 -19.66 6.81
C GLY A 401 4.67 -20.82 7.76
N ASN A 402 3.68 -21.18 8.59
CA ASN A 402 3.76 -22.36 9.42
C ASN A 402 3.75 -23.62 8.55
N ILE A 403 4.35 -24.70 9.06
CA ILE A 403 4.39 -25.99 8.39
C ILE A 403 3.51 -26.99 9.15
N LEU A 404 3.04 -28.01 8.45
CA LEU A 404 2.37 -29.14 9.10
C LEU A 404 3.40 -29.85 9.99
N ASP A 405 3.03 -30.10 11.24
CA ASP A 405 3.77 -31.01 12.10
C ASP A 405 3.53 -32.48 11.70
N ASP A 406 4.14 -33.40 12.44
CA ASP A 406 4.00 -34.84 12.20
C ASP A 406 2.56 -35.35 12.40
N CYS A 407 1.70 -34.55 13.02
CA CYS A 407 0.29 -34.80 13.30
C CYS A 407 -0.66 -34.18 12.26
N GLY A 408 -0.12 -33.42 11.31
CA GLY A 408 -0.90 -32.74 10.28
C GLY A 408 -1.59 -31.47 10.76
N ILE A 409 -1.14 -30.88 11.86
CA ILE A 409 -1.62 -29.59 12.37
C ILE A 409 -0.67 -28.49 11.91
N CYS A 410 -1.24 -27.39 11.45
CA CYS A 410 -0.46 -26.26 11.01
C CYS A 410 0.12 -25.49 12.20
N GLY A 411 1.46 -25.46 12.32
CA GLY A 411 2.13 -24.78 13.43
C GLY A 411 2.00 -25.48 14.79
N GLY A 412 1.60 -26.75 14.80
CA GLY A 412 1.49 -27.58 16.01
C GLY A 412 2.85 -28.02 16.56
N SER A 413 2.83 -28.54 17.78
CA SER A 413 4.00 -29.03 18.52
C SER A 413 4.47 -30.40 18.05
N GLY A 414 3.58 -31.19 17.43
CA GLY A 414 3.86 -32.54 16.95
C GLY A 414 4.15 -33.55 18.07
N VAL A 415 3.67 -33.29 19.30
CA VAL A 415 3.90 -34.16 20.47
C VAL A 415 2.69 -35.05 20.71
N ASP A 416 2.95 -36.34 20.96
CA ASP A 416 2.00 -37.36 21.40
C ASP A 416 2.63 -37.99 22.66
N GLU A 417 2.30 -37.43 23.82
CA GLU A 417 2.95 -37.76 25.10
C GLU A 417 2.50 -39.14 25.64
N ASP A 418 1.25 -39.53 25.43
CA ASP A 418 0.68 -40.80 25.90
C ASP A 418 0.72 -41.95 24.86
N GLN A 419 1.12 -41.65 23.62
CA GLN A 419 1.32 -42.60 22.51
C GLN A 419 0.03 -43.32 22.11
N ASP A 420 -1.10 -42.65 22.23
CA ASP A 420 -2.41 -43.19 21.89
C ASP A 420 -2.74 -43.07 20.38
N GLY A 421 -1.87 -42.36 19.64
CA GLY A 421 -1.96 -42.12 18.20
C GLY A 421 -2.70 -40.84 17.81
N ILE A 422 -3.10 -40.03 18.79
CA ILE A 422 -3.60 -38.66 18.68
C ILE A 422 -2.54 -37.76 19.31
N CYS A 423 -2.33 -36.57 18.75
CA CYS A 423 -1.32 -35.66 19.28
C CYS A 423 -1.94 -34.72 20.30
N ASP A 424 -1.18 -34.37 21.33
CA ASP A 424 -1.58 -33.57 22.49
C ASP A 424 -2.38 -32.30 22.12
N ASP A 425 -2.00 -31.65 21.02
CA ASP A 425 -2.60 -30.41 20.53
C ASP A 425 -4.06 -30.58 20.05
N ILE A 426 -4.45 -31.81 19.70
CA ILE A 426 -5.80 -32.21 19.23
C ILE A 426 -6.35 -33.38 20.03
N ASP A 427 -5.67 -33.77 21.10
CA ASP A 427 -6.13 -34.82 21.99
C ASP A 427 -7.02 -34.20 23.07
N GLU A 428 -8.32 -34.42 22.91
CA GLU A 428 -9.32 -34.03 23.90
C GLU A 428 -9.12 -34.77 25.23
N CYS A 429 -8.40 -35.89 25.22
CA CYS A 429 -8.19 -36.81 26.33
C CYS A 429 -6.73 -36.97 26.75
N PHE A 430 -6.05 -35.84 26.87
CA PHE A 430 -4.64 -35.74 27.22
C PHE A 430 -4.21 -36.67 28.37
N GLY A 431 -3.39 -37.68 28.07
CA GLY A 431 -2.82 -38.63 29.02
C GLY A 431 -3.51 -40.00 29.06
N ASP A 432 -4.52 -40.25 28.22
CA ASP A 432 -5.31 -41.48 28.17
C ASP A 432 -5.04 -42.29 26.89
N ASN A 433 -5.31 -43.59 26.89
CA ASN A 433 -4.95 -44.49 25.80
C ASN A 433 -6.03 -44.61 24.70
N ASN A 434 -6.59 -43.48 24.28
CA ASN A 434 -7.58 -43.37 23.20
C ASN A 434 -8.95 -43.98 23.56
N SER A 435 -9.42 -43.80 24.81
CA SER A 435 -10.80 -44.15 25.16
C SER A 435 -11.81 -43.28 24.43
N GLY A 436 -11.42 -42.05 24.04
CA GLY A 436 -12.31 -41.06 23.45
C GLY A 436 -13.19 -40.37 24.48
N ASN A 437 -14.07 -39.52 23.98
CA ASN A 437 -15.15 -38.84 24.69
C ASN A 437 -16.40 -38.95 23.80
N ILE A 438 -17.17 -40.03 23.98
CA ILE A 438 -18.20 -40.46 23.01
C ILE A 438 -19.44 -39.56 23.01
N ASP A 439 -19.77 -38.95 24.15
CA ASP A 439 -20.92 -38.07 24.35
C ASP A 439 -20.54 -36.59 24.33
N GLY A 440 -19.27 -36.24 24.47
CA GLY A 440 -18.77 -34.88 24.32
C GLY A 440 -18.83 -34.04 25.60
N ASP A 441 -18.88 -34.68 26.77
CA ASP A 441 -19.12 -34.01 28.07
C ASP A 441 -17.85 -33.43 28.75
N GLU A 442 -16.71 -33.56 28.08
CA GLU A 442 -15.35 -33.14 28.50
C GLU A 442 -14.65 -34.13 29.46
N PHE A 443 -15.27 -35.26 29.78
CA PHE A 443 -14.62 -36.40 30.41
C PHE A 443 -14.27 -37.48 29.38
N CYS A 444 -13.15 -38.15 29.63
CA CYS A 444 -12.74 -39.28 28.79
C CYS A 444 -13.50 -40.51 29.21
N ASP A 445 -13.98 -41.32 28.25
CA ASP A 445 -14.80 -42.52 28.47
C ASP A 445 -14.22 -43.46 29.56
N ALA A 446 -12.89 -43.55 29.69
CA ALA A 446 -12.26 -44.39 30.72
C ALA A 446 -12.43 -43.87 32.17
N ASN A 447 -12.74 -42.58 32.31
CA ASN A 447 -12.92 -41.87 33.58
C ASN A 447 -14.33 -41.26 33.72
N ASP A 448 -15.19 -41.44 32.72
CA ASP A 448 -16.58 -41.00 32.72
C ASP A 448 -17.45 -42.02 33.49
N PRO A 449 -18.09 -41.61 34.61
CA PRO A 449 -19.07 -42.44 35.31
C PRO A 449 -20.29 -42.82 34.46
N CYS A 450 -20.55 -42.04 33.41
CA CYS A 450 -21.80 -41.95 32.68
C CYS A 450 -21.65 -42.13 31.16
N GLU A 451 -20.76 -43.05 30.75
CA GLU A 451 -20.39 -43.30 29.36
C GLU A 451 -21.59 -43.29 28.39
N GLY A 452 -21.62 -42.30 27.49
CA GLY A 452 -22.62 -42.12 26.45
C GLY A 452 -23.73 -41.11 26.77
N PHE A 453 -23.61 -40.36 27.86
CA PHE A 453 -24.54 -39.33 28.27
C PHE A 453 -23.80 -38.04 28.64
N GLU A 454 -24.37 -36.90 28.25
CA GLU A 454 -23.72 -35.59 28.46
C GLU A 454 -23.72 -35.11 29.93
N ASN A 455 -23.96 -36.01 30.89
CA ASN A 455 -24.01 -35.71 32.31
C ASN A 455 -23.06 -36.63 33.09
N ASP A 456 -22.20 -36.02 33.91
CA ASP A 456 -21.08 -36.69 34.59
C ASP A 456 -21.40 -37.11 36.04
N SER A 457 -22.63 -36.87 36.49
CA SER A 457 -23.03 -37.01 37.90
C SER A 457 -23.70 -38.36 38.13
N ASP A 458 -23.03 -39.20 38.92
CA ASP A 458 -23.52 -40.43 39.55
C ASP A 458 -23.20 -40.32 41.05
N GLU A 459 -24.07 -39.67 41.83
CA GLU A 459 -23.77 -39.25 43.22
C GLU A 459 -23.63 -40.44 44.18
N ASP A 460 -24.32 -41.55 43.93
CA ASP A 460 -24.30 -42.76 44.75
C ASP A 460 -23.46 -43.92 44.20
N PHE A 461 -22.91 -43.76 43.00
CA PHE A 461 -22.00 -44.69 42.31
C PHE A 461 -22.64 -46.05 42.00
N ASP A 462 -23.93 -46.05 41.65
CA ASP A 462 -24.67 -47.27 41.30
C ASP A 462 -24.55 -47.65 39.80
N GLY A 463 -23.98 -46.74 38.99
CA GLY A 463 -23.75 -46.91 37.56
C GLY A 463 -24.92 -46.44 36.68
N ILE A 464 -25.88 -45.71 37.22
CA ILE A 464 -26.93 -44.99 36.50
C ILE A 464 -26.73 -43.49 36.73
N CYS A 465 -26.68 -42.70 35.66
CA CYS A 465 -26.51 -41.25 35.76
C CYS A 465 -27.70 -40.59 36.45
N ASP A 466 -27.44 -39.58 37.27
CA ASP A 466 -28.42 -38.89 38.11
C ASP A 466 -29.72 -38.46 37.38
N ASP A 467 -29.65 -38.04 36.11
CA ASP A 467 -30.85 -37.64 35.34
C ASP A 467 -31.71 -38.84 34.87
N PHE A 468 -31.13 -40.03 34.86
CA PHE A 468 -31.79 -41.30 34.54
C PHE A 468 -31.98 -42.18 35.77
N ASP A 469 -31.43 -41.78 36.92
CA ASP A 469 -31.64 -42.43 38.20
C ASP A 469 -32.96 -41.94 38.80
N GLU A 470 -33.98 -42.79 38.70
CA GLU A 470 -35.27 -42.56 39.34
C GLU A 470 -35.14 -42.53 40.89
N CYS A 471 -34.05 -43.06 41.42
CA CYS A 471 -33.76 -43.24 42.83
C CYS A 471 -32.52 -42.51 43.33
N PHE A 472 -32.39 -41.25 42.90
CA PHE A 472 -31.31 -40.34 43.25
C PHE A 472 -30.79 -40.49 44.69
N GLY A 473 -29.58 -41.03 44.84
CA GLY A 473 -28.86 -41.16 46.11
C GLY A 473 -29.01 -42.51 46.82
N ASP A 474 -29.68 -43.49 46.20
CA ASP A 474 -29.79 -44.86 46.67
C ASP A 474 -29.23 -45.87 45.66
N ASN A 475 -28.48 -46.85 46.15
CA ASN A 475 -27.71 -47.76 45.31
C ASN A 475 -28.54 -48.90 44.71
N ASN A 476 -29.34 -48.56 43.70
CA ASN A 476 -30.02 -49.48 42.79
C ASN A 476 -31.23 -50.20 43.42
N SER A 477 -31.99 -49.51 44.27
CA SER A 477 -33.28 -50.00 44.78
C SER A 477 -34.33 -50.03 43.66
N GLY A 478 -34.27 -49.10 42.70
CA GLY A 478 -35.28 -48.95 41.65
C GLY A 478 -36.65 -48.53 42.18
N ASN A 479 -37.63 -48.48 41.28
CA ASN A 479 -39.04 -48.18 41.54
C ASN A 479 -39.89 -49.16 40.70
N ILE A 480 -40.13 -50.35 41.23
CA ILE A 480 -40.63 -51.49 40.43
C ILE A 480 -42.07 -51.32 39.95
N ASP A 481 -42.90 -50.59 40.69
CA ASP A 481 -44.30 -50.33 40.37
C ASP A 481 -44.55 -48.95 39.75
N GLY A 482 -43.57 -48.06 39.78
CA GLY A 482 -43.61 -46.76 39.12
C GLY A 482 -44.41 -45.71 39.89
N ASP A 483 -44.62 -45.89 41.19
CA ASP A 483 -45.44 -44.99 42.01
C ASP A 483 -44.72 -43.66 42.38
N GLY A 484 -43.40 -43.65 42.25
CA GLY A 484 -42.54 -42.48 42.44
C GLY A 484 -41.74 -42.49 43.73
N PHE A 485 -41.81 -43.57 44.52
CA PHE A 485 -40.92 -43.87 45.62
C PHE A 485 -39.94 -44.98 45.22
N CYS A 486 -38.76 -44.95 45.83
CA CYS A 486 -37.78 -46.00 45.66
C CYS A 486 -38.18 -47.22 46.47
N ASP A 487 -37.97 -48.43 45.94
CA ASP A 487 -38.35 -49.70 46.60
C ASP A 487 -37.84 -49.79 48.05
N SER A 488 -36.73 -49.12 48.37
CA SER A 488 -36.14 -49.05 49.72
C SER A 488 -36.90 -48.17 50.70
N ASP A 489 -37.58 -47.15 50.19
CA ASP A 489 -38.37 -46.14 50.92
C ASP A 489 -39.88 -46.31 50.70
N ASP A 490 -40.29 -47.23 49.81
CA ASP A 490 -41.68 -47.59 49.54
C ASP A 490 -42.19 -48.59 50.60
N PRO A 491 -43.19 -48.20 51.44
CA PRO A 491 -43.84 -49.12 52.37
C PRO A 491 -44.56 -50.30 51.68
N CYS A 492 -44.79 -50.18 50.37
CA CYS A 492 -45.77 -50.91 49.58
C CYS A 492 -45.20 -51.52 48.29
N GLU A 493 -43.92 -51.91 48.32
CA GLU A 493 -43.15 -52.41 47.17
C GLU A 493 -43.96 -53.33 46.22
N GLY A 494 -44.19 -52.86 44.99
CA GLY A 494 -44.86 -53.59 43.92
C GLY A 494 -46.33 -53.21 43.68
N PHE A 495 -46.85 -52.18 44.35
CA PHE A 495 -48.20 -51.66 44.21
C PHE A 495 -48.18 -50.13 44.02
N GLU A 496 -48.99 -49.61 43.11
CA GLU A 496 -48.99 -48.17 42.76
C GLU A 496 -49.59 -47.24 43.84
N ASN A 497 -49.71 -47.71 45.07
CA ASN A 497 -50.23 -46.95 46.20
C ASN A 497 -49.30 -47.03 47.41
N ASP A 498 -48.91 -45.85 47.88
CA ASP A 498 -47.93 -45.60 48.94
C ASP A 498 -48.56 -45.51 50.35
N SER A 499 -49.88 -45.69 50.45
CA SER A 499 -50.63 -45.49 51.69
C SER A 499 -50.73 -46.77 52.50
N ASP A 500 -50.02 -46.81 53.62
CA ASP A 500 -50.14 -47.78 54.72
C ASP A 500 -50.41 -46.98 56.02
N GLU A 501 -51.68 -46.65 56.27
CA GLU A 501 -52.05 -45.70 57.34
C GLU A 501 -51.75 -46.24 58.75
N ASP A 502 -51.78 -47.56 58.93
CA ASP A 502 -51.50 -48.21 60.22
C ASP A 502 -50.11 -48.86 60.33
N GLN A 503 -49.29 -48.74 59.29
CA GLN A 503 -47.88 -49.11 59.21
C GLN A 503 -47.64 -50.60 59.47
N ASP A 504 -48.52 -51.45 58.97
CA ASP A 504 -48.43 -52.90 59.15
C ASP A 504 -47.73 -53.64 58.00
N GLY A 505 -47.33 -52.90 56.95
CA GLY A 505 -46.63 -53.38 55.77
C GLY A 505 -47.55 -53.99 54.70
N ILE A 506 -48.85 -53.70 54.75
CA ILE A 506 -49.84 -54.05 53.73
C ILE A 506 -50.51 -52.76 53.25
N CYS A 507 -50.58 -52.56 51.93
CA CYS A 507 -51.14 -51.35 51.36
C CYS A 507 -52.64 -51.24 51.61
N ASP A 508 -53.11 -50.04 51.92
CA ASP A 508 -54.49 -49.73 52.33
C ASP A 508 -55.57 -50.27 51.37
N ASP A 509 -55.26 -50.43 50.08
CA ASP A 509 -56.20 -50.88 49.05
C ASP A 509 -56.37 -52.41 49.01
N ILE A 510 -55.38 -53.15 49.51
CA ILE A 510 -55.39 -54.60 49.71
C ILE A 510 -55.52 -54.99 51.18
N ASP A 511 -55.45 -54.02 52.10
CA ASP A 511 -55.80 -54.19 53.50
C ASP A 511 -57.33 -54.21 53.70
N GLU A 512 -57.85 -55.44 53.84
CA GLU A 512 -59.27 -55.64 54.15
C GLU A 512 -59.67 -55.12 55.55
N CYS A 513 -58.71 -54.77 56.41
CA CYS A 513 -58.90 -54.30 57.78
C CYS A 513 -58.54 -52.83 58.03
N PHE A 514 -58.60 -51.99 56.99
CA PHE A 514 -58.28 -50.54 56.98
C PHE A 514 -58.32 -49.85 58.37
N GLY A 515 -57.13 -49.57 58.93
CA GLY A 515 -56.92 -48.82 60.18
C GLY A 515 -56.77 -49.66 61.45
N ASP A 516 -56.44 -50.95 61.32
CA ASP A 516 -56.05 -51.86 62.40
C ASP A 516 -54.74 -52.56 62.02
N ASN A 517 -53.70 -52.38 62.86
CA ASN A 517 -52.31 -52.76 62.60
C ASN A 517 -52.02 -54.27 62.66
N ASN A 518 -52.96 -55.08 62.22
CA ASN A 518 -52.99 -56.52 62.41
C ASN A 518 -53.02 -57.20 61.04
N SER A 519 -51.82 -57.29 60.46
CA SER A 519 -51.35 -57.86 59.19
C SER A 519 -51.85 -59.27 58.80
N GLY A 520 -53.11 -59.58 59.04
CA GLY A 520 -53.62 -60.93 59.18
C GLY A 520 -55.13 -60.98 59.00
N ASN A 521 -55.55 -60.75 57.76
CA ASN A 521 -56.90 -60.92 57.25
C ASN A 521 -57.41 -62.39 57.44
N ILE A 522 -57.94 -62.70 58.63
CA ILE A 522 -58.52 -64.00 58.99
C ILE A 522 -59.86 -63.77 59.72
N ASP A 523 -60.96 -63.74 58.93
CA ASP A 523 -62.42 -63.76 59.25
C ASP A 523 -62.89 -63.40 60.68
#